data_AF-A0A2H9SU39-F1
#
_entry.id   AF-A0A2H9SU39-F1
#
_cell.length_a   1.000
_cell.length_b   1.000
_cell.length_c   1.000
_cell.angle_alpha   90.00
_cell.angle_beta   90.00
_cell.angle_gamma   90.00
#
_symmetry.space_group_name_H-M   'P 1'
#
loop_
_entity.id
_entity.type
_entity.pdbx_description
1 polymer ?
#
loop_
_entity_poly.entity_id
_entity_poly.type
_entity_poly.pdbx_seq_one_letter_code
_entity_poly.pdbx_strand_id
1 'polypeptide(L)'
;MYSRVFDIIFLLIISFFSVAECHEALTKHQQWDNVAKEVDSWVDGLGYPIDQGIKETVIVLNLLGFPTRQSCEGHLNHGEASPWIDFAITQPEFVTLQNQVSDFYQVELKESFQTLRIKYPLLSRNEIFQTQEGESLKPAYEKFLYLHSLFQNEAKKILLPLFELLDKFYQTHECTEDQKLDILIEGIIRLRSRGWEMQNQRSGDERNIHLKLYVAEMNAFTKFLKDYFFQQTASNSLMEYAEHPISQ
;
A
#
# COMPACT_ATOMS: atom_id res chain seq x y z
N MET A 1 81.17 13.33 -31.99
CA MET A 1 81.74 11.98 -31.77
C MET A 1 80.63 11.15 -31.14
N TYR A 2 80.06 10.23 -31.94
CA TYR A 2 79.05 9.19 -31.64
C TYR A 2 77.73 9.58 -30.89
N SER A 3 76.54 9.06 -31.16
CA SER A 3 75.92 8.35 -32.29
C SER A 3 74.60 7.79 -31.74
N ARG A 4 73.47 8.21 -32.33
CA ARG A 4 72.26 7.43 -32.70
C ARG A 4 71.53 6.65 -31.56
N VAL A 5 70.20 6.50 -31.54
CA VAL A 5 69.39 5.72 -32.49
C VAL A 5 67.89 5.71 -32.00
N PHE A 6 66.94 5.82 -32.95
CA PHE A 6 65.48 5.46 -32.97
C PHE A 6 64.49 6.21 -32.04
N ASP A 7 63.53 7.03 -32.50
CA ASP A 7 62.38 6.85 -33.44
C ASP A 7 61.46 5.66 -33.14
N ILE A 8 60.19 5.96 -32.81
CA ILE A 8 58.90 5.26 -33.07
C ILE A 8 57.86 5.88 -32.09
N ILE A 9 57.03 6.86 -32.49
CA ILE A 9 55.77 6.74 -33.26
C ILE A 9 54.56 6.35 -32.38
N PHE A 10 53.53 7.20 -32.50
CA PHE A 10 52.09 7.00 -32.23
C PHE A 10 51.48 7.38 -30.87
N LEU A 11 50.93 8.61 -30.85
CA LEU A 11 49.50 8.88 -30.61
C LEU A 11 48.72 7.79 -29.85
N LEU A 12 48.62 7.95 -28.52
CA LEU A 12 47.51 7.43 -27.74
C LEU A 12 46.98 8.56 -26.84
N ILE A 13 46.38 9.56 -27.50
CA ILE A 13 45.26 10.29 -26.92
C ILE A 13 44.08 9.32 -26.98
N ILE A 14 43.98 8.41 -26.01
CA ILE A 14 42.70 7.74 -25.73
C ILE A 14 41.97 8.65 -24.76
N SER A 15 41.14 9.49 -25.38
CA SER A 15 39.82 9.89 -24.91
C SER A 15 39.41 9.33 -23.55
N PHE A 16 39.30 10.26 -22.60
CA PHE A 16 38.27 10.27 -21.57
C PHE A 16 36.92 9.85 -22.20
N PHE A 17 36.55 8.59 -22.04
CA PHE A 17 35.14 8.22 -21.97
C PHE A 17 34.79 8.16 -20.49
N SER A 18 34.46 9.33 -19.95
CA SER A 18 33.54 9.40 -18.83
C SER A 18 32.23 8.81 -19.35
N VAL A 19 31.98 7.54 -19.05
CA VAL A 19 30.64 6.97 -19.18
C VAL A 19 29.81 7.60 -18.07
N ALA A 20 29.40 8.84 -18.29
CA ALA A 20 28.20 9.36 -17.69
C ALA A 20 27.05 8.59 -18.35
N GLU A 21 26.75 7.40 -17.83
CA GLU A 21 25.41 6.84 -17.93
C GLU A 21 24.48 7.79 -17.16
N CYS A 22 24.19 8.92 -17.79
CA CYS A 22 23.05 9.74 -17.44
C CYS A 22 21.85 8.89 -17.83
N HIS A 23 21.35 8.06 -16.91
CA HIS A 23 20.10 7.36 -17.07
C HIS A 23 19.03 8.42 -17.32
N GLU A 24 18.60 8.56 -18.56
CA GLU A 24 17.49 9.43 -18.92
C GLU A 24 16.28 8.99 -18.09
N ALA A 25 15.76 9.89 -17.26
CA ALA A 25 14.65 9.58 -16.38
C ALA A 25 13.46 9.13 -17.24
N LEU A 26 12.93 7.93 -16.95
CA LEU A 26 11.78 7.38 -17.67
C LEU A 26 10.61 8.38 -17.66
N THR A 27 9.97 8.54 -18.81
CA THR A 27 8.70 9.26 -18.89
C THR A 27 7.65 8.54 -18.04
N LYS A 28 6.64 9.27 -17.53
CA LYS A 28 5.55 8.67 -16.75
C LYS A 28 4.78 7.59 -17.51
N HIS A 29 4.69 7.71 -18.84
CA HIS A 29 4.09 6.66 -19.67
C HIS A 29 4.97 5.39 -19.67
N GLN A 30 6.29 5.53 -19.77
CA GLN A 30 7.20 4.38 -19.65
C GLN A 30 7.17 3.77 -18.24
N GLN A 31 7.09 4.58 -17.18
CA GLN A 31 6.92 4.09 -15.81
C GLN A 31 5.63 3.29 -15.68
N TRP A 32 4.51 3.84 -16.19
CA TRP A 32 3.22 3.16 -16.24
C TRP A 32 3.31 1.82 -16.97
N ASP A 33 3.84 1.82 -18.19
CA ASP A 33 3.96 0.61 -19.00
C ASP A 33 4.84 -0.47 -18.35
N ASN A 34 5.90 -0.05 -17.65
CA ASN A 34 6.79 -0.97 -16.95
C ASN A 34 6.08 -1.62 -15.74
N VAL A 35 5.43 -0.81 -14.89
CA VAL A 35 4.68 -1.34 -13.74
C VAL A 35 3.48 -2.17 -14.19
N ALA A 36 2.78 -1.76 -15.27
CA ALA A 36 1.67 -2.53 -15.83
C ALA A 36 2.12 -3.93 -16.28
N LYS A 37 3.26 -4.03 -16.98
CA LYS A 37 3.85 -5.33 -17.37
C LYS A 37 4.24 -6.18 -16.17
N GLU A 38 4.77 -5.55 -15.12
CA GLU A 38 5.11 -6.25 -13.88
C GLU A 38 3.84 -6.81 -13.22
N VAL A 39 2.83 -5.97 -13.04
CA VAL A 39 1.52 -6.34 -12.46
C VAL A 39 0.81 -7.42 -13.28
N ASP A 40 0.93 -7.41 -14.60
CA ASP A 40 0.38 -8.45 -15.48
C ASP A 40 1.01 -9.84 -15.24
N SER A 41 2.22 -9.88 -14.67
CA SER A 41 2.90 -11.13 -14.31
C SER A 41 2.58 -11.63 -12.90
N TRP A 42 1.92 -10.82 -12.07
CA TRP A 42 1.59 -11.19 -10.70
C TRP A 42 0.42 -12.16 -10.66
N VAL A 43 0.56 -13.20 -9.84
CA VAL A 43 -0.47 -14.20 -9.57
C VAL A 43 -0.60 -14.45 -8.07
N ASP A 44 -1.78 -14.86 -7.62
CA ASP A 44 -1.99 -15.28 -6.25
C ASP A 44 -1.39 -16.68 -5.96
N GLY A 45 -1.55 -17.17 -4.73
CA GLY A 45 -1.06 -18.50 -4.33
C GLY A 45 -1.74 -19.68 -5.04
N LEU A 46 -2.80 -19.42 -5.82
CA LEU A 46 -3.52 -20.40 -6.63
C LEU A 46 -3.21 -20.25 -8.14
N GLY A 47 -2.38 -19.27 -8.52
CA GLY A 47 -2.02 -18.99 -9.90
C GLY A 47 -3.01 -18.10 -10.65
N TYR A 48 -3.97 -17.47 -9.97
CA TYR A 48 -4.89 -16.53 -10.60
C TYR A 48 -4.26 -15.14 -10.75
N PRO A 49 -4.43 -14.47 -11.90
CA PRO A 49 -3.94 -13.11 -12.10
C PRO A 49 -4.77 -12.11 -11.28
N ILE A 50 -4.28 -10.88 -11.18
CA ILE A 50 -5.04 -9.77 -10.58
C ILE A 50 -6.34 -9.52 -11.36
N ASP A 51 -7.43 -9.35 -10.59
CA ASP A 51 -8.76 -8.98 -11.08
C ASP A 51 -8.70 -7.70 -11.94
N GLN A 52 -9.29 -7.76 -13.14
CA GLN A 52 -9.18 -6.65 -14.11
C GLN A 52 -9.81 -5.36 -13.58
N GLY A 53 -10.88 -5.46 -12.79
CA GLY A 53 -11.60 -4.30 -12.26
C GLY A 53 -10.80 -3.49 -11.23
N ILE A 54 -9.75 -4.05 -10.63
CA ILE A 54 -8.93 -3.36 -9.62
C ILE A 54 -7.47 -3.16 -10.03
N LYS A 55 -7.04 -3.78 -11.14
CA LYS A 55 -5.65 -3.76 -11.62
C LYS A 55 -5.05 -2.35 -11.76
N GLU A 56 -5.78 -1.41 -12.35
CA GLU A 56 -5.26 -0.05 -12.51
C GLU A 56 -5.01 0.65 -11.17
N THR A 57 -5.84 0.36 -10.17
CA THR A 57 -5.65 0.85 -8.79
C THR A 57 -4.32 0.34 -8.23
N VAL A 58 -4.04 -0.95 -8.43
CA VAL A 58 -2.79 -1.58 -8.02
C VAL A 58 -1.60 -0.91 -8.70
N ILE A 59 -1.66 -0.71 -10.02
CA ILE A 59 -0.60 -0.06 -10.80
C ILE A 59 -0.32 1.35 -10.26
N VAL A 60 -1.35 2.19 -10.14
CA VAL A 60 -1.16 3.60 -9.76
C VAL A 60 -0.71 3.75 -8.31
N LEU A 61 -1.15 2.89 -7.39
CA LEU A 61 -0.67 2.90 -6.00
C LEU A 61 0.83 2.54 -5.92
N ASN A 62 1.28 1.52 -6.67
CA ASN A 62 2.70 1.17 -6.72
C ASN A 62 3.54 2.31 -7.33
N LEU A 63 3.07 2.95 -8.40
CA LEU A 63 3.72 4.12 -9.02
C LEU A 63 3.81 5.32 -8.07
N LEU A 64 2.82 5.49 -7.18
CA LEU A 64 2.81 6.54 -6.17
C LEU A 64 3.60 6.18 -4.90
N GLY A 65 4.30 5.03 -4.89
CA GLY A 65 5.14 4.63 -3.77
C GLY A 65 4.39 3.97 -2.62
N PHE A 66 3.21 3.40 -2.89
CA PHE A 66 2.45 2.58 -1.94
C PHE A 66 2.46 1.12 -2.41
N PRO A 67 3.47 0.31 -2.03
CA PRO A 67 3.58 -1.06 -2.51
C PRO A 67 2.36 -1.87 -2.07
N THR A 68 1.80 -2.64 -3.00
CA THR A 68 0.63 -3.49 -2.74
C THR A 68 1.05 -4.93 -2.50
N ARG A 69 0.32 -5.64 -1.64
CA ARG A 69 0.57 -7.05 -1.31
C ARG A 69 -0.46 -7.98 -1.96
N GLN A 70 -1.74 -7.66 -1.81
CA GLN A 70 -2.87 -8.47 -2.29
C GLN A 70 -4.03 -7.54 -2.63
N SER A 71 -4.94 -7.99 -3.49
CA SER A 71 -6.14 -7.24 -3.85
C SER A 71 -7.27 -8.16 -4.27
N CYS A 72 -8.49 -7.66 -4.23
CA CYS A 72 -9.68 -8.31 -4.76
C CYS A 72 -10.63 -7.24 -5.28
N GLU A 73 -11.27 -7.45 -6.44
CA GLU A 73 -12.29 -6.51 -6.94
C GLU A 73 -13.64 -6.62 -6.21
N GLY A 74 -13.79 -7.69 -5.42
CA GLY A 74 -14.97 -7.99 -4.63
C GLY A 74 -15.94 -8.92 -5.37
N HIS A 75 -16.37 -9.99 -4.69
CA HIS A 75 -17.21 -11.03 -5.30
C HIS A 75 -18.34 -11.43 -4.34
N LEU A 76 -19.50 -11.82 -4.89
CA LEU A 76 -20.66 -12.21 -4.07
C LEU A 76 -20.59 -13.68 -3.62
N ASN A 77 -19.93 -14.51 -4.41
CA ASN A 77 -19.86 -15.96 -4.30
C ASN A 77 -18.55 -16.48 -3.68
N HIS A 78 -17.53 -15.63 -3.54
CA HIS A 78 -16.27 -15.93 -2.86
C HIS A 78 -15.65 -14.64 -2.33
N GLY A 79 -14.67 -14.74 -1.43
CA GLY A 79 -13.98 -13.58 -0.90
C GLY A 79 -14.90 -12.57 -0.19
N GLU A 80 -14.51 -11.30 -0.26
CA GLU A 80 -15.27 -10.19 0.33
C GLU A 80 -16.16 -9.55 -0.74
N ALA A 81 -17.39 -9.18 -0.38
CA ALA A 81 -18.31 -8.47 -1.28
C ALA A 81 -18.01 -6.97 -1.37
N SER A 82 -16.73 -6.61 -1.42
CA SER A 82 -16.22 -5.24 -1.55
C SER A 82 -14.83 -5.29 -2.17
N PRO A 83 -14.46 -4.34 -3.04
CA PRO A 83 -13.08 -4.19 -3.48
C PRO A 83 -12.19 -3.84 -2.28
N TRP A 84 -10.97 -4.36 -2.29
CA TRP A 84 -9.95 -4.02 -1.30
C TRP A 84 -8.54 -4.21 -1.84
N ILE A 85 -7.59 -3.49 -1.24
CA ILE A 85 -6.14 -3.59 -1.52
C ILE A 85 -5.38 -3.62 -0.21
N ASP A 86 -4.59 -4.66 -0.01
CA ASP A 86 -3.64 -4.76 1.10
C ASP A 86 -2.30 -4.13 0.71
N PHE A 87 -1.70 -3.38 1.63
CA PHE A 87 -0.41 -2.74 1.43
C PHE A 87 0.75 -3.58 2.01
N ALA A 88 1.90 -3.50 1.35
CA ALA A 88 3.17 -4.00 1.82
C ALA A 88 4.05 -2.83 2.25
N ILE A 89 4.17 -2.60 3.56
CA ILE A 89 5.19 -1.69 4.07
C ILE A 89 6.49 -2.47 4.24
N THR A 90 7.51 -2.10 3.48
CA THR A 90 8.78 -2.83 3.38
C THR A 90 9.91 -2.23 4.22
N GLN A 91 9.64 -1.13 4.95
CA GLN A 91 10.62 -0.50 5.84
C GLN A 91 11.05 -1.50 6.94
N PRO A 92 12.36 -1.79 7.10
CA PRO A 92 12.83 -2.87 7.98
C PRO A 92 12.35 -2.77 9.44
N GLU A 93 12.32 -1.56 9.98
CA GLU A 93 11.82 -1.24 11.32
C GLU A 93 10.33 -1.55 11.45
N PHE A 94 9.54 -1.25 10.42
CA PHE A 94 8.11 -1.56 10.39
C PHE A 94 7.88 -3.06 10.27
N VAL A 95 8.63 -3.74 9.41
CA VAL A 95 8.56 -5.21 9.25
C VAL A 95 8.90 -5.90 10.57
N THR A 96 9.93 -5.41 11.28
CA THR A 96 10.30 -5.94 12.60
C THR A 96 9.16 -5.77 13.60
N LEU A 97 8.54 -4.58 13.65
CA LEU A 97 7.39 -4.32 14.52
C LEU A 97 6.17 -5.17 14.14
N GLN A 98 5.88 -5.32 12.85
CA GLN A 98 4.80 -6.17 12.34
C GLN A 98 5.00 -7.62 12.76
N ASN A 99 6.22 -8.15 12.63
CA ASN A 99 6.56 -9.50 13.07
C ASN A 99 6.41 -9.62 14.58
N GLN A 100 6.87 -8.65 15.37
CA GLN A 100 6.69 -8.65 16.82
C GLN A 100 5.21 -8.68 17.23
N VAL A 101 4.34 -7.88 16.60
CA VAL A 101 2.90 -7.89 16.85
C VAL A 101 2.30 -9.24 16.48
N SER A 102 2.64 -9.77 15.30
CA SER A 102 2.14 -11.05 14.80
C SER A 102 2.55 -12.20 15.72
N ASP A 103 3.83 -12.32 16.02
CA ASP A 103 4.40 -13.40 16.85
C ASP A 103 3.82 -13.35 18.25
N PHE A 104 3.75 -12.15 18.85
CA PHE A 104 3.16 -11.99 20.18
C PHE A 104 1.70 -12.42 20.21
N TYR A 105 0.91 -12.05 19.19
CA TYR A 105 -0.48 -12.47 19.10
C TYR A 105 -0.62 -13.99 18.91
N GLN A 106 0.12 -14.58 17.98
CA GLN A 106 -0.01 -16.01 17.65
C GLN A 106 0.50 -16.90 18.79
N VAL A 107 1.63 -16.56 19.39
CA VAL A 107 2.31 -17.40 20.39
C VAL A 107 1.77 -17.18 21.79
N GLU A 108 1.57 -15.94 22.21
CA GLU A 108 1.24 -15.66 23.62
C GLU A 108 -0.27 -15.56 23.88
N LEU A 109 -1.05 -15.08 22.90
CA LEU A 109 -2.45 -14.70 23.14
C LEU A 109 -3.48 -15.61 22.48
N LYS A 110 -3.25 -16.07 21.24
CA LYS A 110 -4.28 -16.71 20.43
C LYS A 110 -4.85 -17.98 21.09
N GLU A 111 -3.99 -18.91 21.48
CA GLU A 111 -4.43 -20.16 22.12
C GLU A 111 -5.11 -19.91 23.46
N SER A 112 -4.55 -18.99 24.25
CA SER A 112 -5.12 -18.57 25.54
C SER A 112 -6.53 -17.98 25.38
N PHE A 113 -6.73 -17.06 24.42
CA PHE A 113 -8.05 -16.50 24.13
C PHE A 113 -9.01 -17.53 23.55
N GLN A 114 -8.56 -18.42 22.67
CA GLN A 114 -9.39 -19.49 22.14
C GLN A 114 -9.89 -20.41 23.26
N THR A 115 -9.00 -20.80 24.18
CA THR A 115 -9.33 -21.62 25.35
C THR A 115 -10.36 -20.92 26.24
N LEU A 116 -10.14 -19.65 26.57
CA LEU A 116 -11.09 -18.88 27.38
C LEU A 116 -12.43 -18.68 26.69
N ARG A 117 -12.45 -18.49 25.36
CA ARG A 117 -13.68 -18.31 24.61
C ARG A 117 -14.50 -19.59 24.50
N ILE A 118 -13.85 -20.76 24.44
CA ILE A 118 -14.53 -22.07 24.54
C ILE A 118 -15.10 -22.26 25.95
N LYS A 119 -14.34 -21.88 26.98
CA LYS A 119 -14.76 -22.00 28.38
C LYS A 119 -15.90 -21.06 28.75
N TYR A 120 -15.88 -19.84 28.21
CA TYR A 120 -16.83 -18.76 28.51
C TYR A 120 -17.53 -18.25 27.23
N PRO A 121 -18.33 -19.08 26.55
CA PRO A 121 -18.86 -18.75 25.22
C PRO A 121 -19.90 -17.62 25.22
N LEU A 122 -20.49 -17.33 26.39
CA LEU A 122 -21.50 -16.29 26.57
C LEU A 122 -20.94 -14.96 27.08
N LEU A 123 -19.67 -14.93 27.52
CA LEU A 123 -19.06 -13.72 28.03
C LEU A 123 -18.45 -12.91 26.89
N SER A 124 -18.65 -11.59 26.94
CA SER A 124 -17.88 -10.66 26.14
C SER A 124 -16.40 -10.72 26.51
N ARG A 125 -15.54 -10.19 25.64
CA ARG A 125 -14.09 -10.12 25.91
C ARG A 125 -13.77 -9.39 27.22
N ASN A 126 -14.50 -8.31 27.52
CA ASN A 126 -14.30 -7.53 28.75
C ASN A 126 -14.71 -8.33 29.99
N GLU A 127 -15.81 -9.09 29.91
CA GLU A 127 -16.24 -9.97 30.99
C GLU A 127 -15.27 -11.16 31.19
N ILE A 128 -14.70 -11.69 30.11
CA ILE A 128 -13.64 -12.71 30.20
C ILE A 128 -12.46 -12.21 31.03
N PHE A 129 -11.99 -10.96 30.83
CA PHE A 129 -10.89 -10.39 31.63
C PHE A 129 -11.21 -10.16 33.10
N GLN A 130 -12.49 -10.19 33.49
CA GLN A 130 -12.91 -10.12 34.89
C GLN A 130 -12.95 -11.49 35.58
N THR A 131 -12.80 -12.59 34.83
CA THR A 131 -12.62 -13.93 35.39
C THR A 131 -11.19 -14.09 35.93
N GLN A 132 -10.98 -15.00 36.89
CA GLN A 132 -9.65 -15.27 37.44
C GLN A 132 -8.64 -15.70 36.34
N GLU A 133 -9.07 -16.50 35.37
CA GLU A 133 -8.20 -16.93 34.28
C GLU A 133 -7.92 -15.80 33.28
N GLY A 134 -8.91 -14.96 33.00
CA GLY A 134 -8.72 -13.78 32.16
C GLY A 134 -7.83 -12.72 32.80
N GLU A 135 -7.90 -12.56 34.13
CA GLU A 135 -7.05 -11.65 34.89
C GLU A 135 -5.56 -12.00 34.70
N SER A 136 -5.23 -13.29 34.63
CA SER A 136 -3.84 -13.73 34.38
C SER A 136 -3.32 -13.38 32.98
N LEU A 137 -4.21 -13.20 31.99
CA LEU A 137 -3.85 -12.77 30.63
C LEU A 137 -3.73 -11.25 30.47
N LYS A 138 -4.20 -10.47 31.46
CA LYS A 138 -4.23 -9.01 31.37
C LYS A 138 -2.86 -8.39 31.04
N PRO A 139 -1.73 -8.80 31.66
CA PRO A 139 -0.42 -8.24 31.31
C PRO A 139 -0.01 -8.51 29.85
N ALA A 140 -0.26 -9.72 29.35
CA ALA A 140 0.02 -10.07 27.97
C ALA A 140 -0.87 -9.26 27.01
N TYR A 141 -2.15 -9.13 27.33
CA TYR A 141 -3.08 -8.33 26.53
C TYR A 141 -2.70 -6.84 26.51
N GLU A 142 -2.31 -6.26 27.64
CA GLU A 142 -1.80 -4.89 27.72
C GLU A 142 -0.55 -4.68 26.87
N LYS A 143 0.38 -5.64 26.88
CA LYS A 143 1.55 -5.61 25.98
C LYS A 143 1.15 -5.69 24.50
N PHE A 144 0.18 -6.53 24.14
CA PHE A 144 -0.35 -6.57 22.77
C PHE A 144 -0.97 -5.23 22.37
N LEU A 145 -1.80 -4.61 23.23
CA LEU A 145 -2.39 -3.30 22.95
C LEU A 145 -1.31 -2.23 22.75
N TYR A 146 -0.23 -2.27 23.54
CA TYR A 146 0.91 -1.38 23.37
C TYR A 146 1.59 -1.57 22.01
N LEU A 147 1.96 -2.82 21.66
CA LEU A 147 2.60 -3.13 20.38
C LEU A 147 1.70 -2.78 19.19
N HIS A 148 0.40 -3.07 19.29
CA HIS A 148 -0.59 -2.73 18.27
C HIS A 148 -0.73 -1.23 18.08
N SER A 149 -0.72 -0.44 19.18
CA SER A 149 -0.73 1.02 19.11
C SER A 149 0.53 1.57 18.42
N LEU A 150 1.71 1.04 18.74
CA LEU A 150 2.94 1.38 18.03
C LEU A 150 2.83 1.08 16.54
N PHE A 151 2.39 -0.13 16.18
CA PHE A 151 2.19 -0.55 14.80
C PHE A 151 1.25 0.40 14.04
N GLN A 152 0.12 0.74 14.65
CA GLN A 152 -0.84 1.67 14.06
C GLN A 152 -0.26 3.07 13.84
N ASN A 153 0.50 3.58 14.81
CA ASN A 153 1.10 4.90 14.72
C ASN A 153 2.19 4.96 13.65
N GLU A 154 3.05 3.95 13.55
CA GLU A 154 4.08 3.91 12.51
C GLU A 154 3.46 3.73 11.11
N ALA A 155 2.47 2.84 10.96
CA ALA A 155 1.76 2.68 9.70
C ALA A 155 1.10 3.99 9.24
N LYS A 156 0.47 4.72 10.17
CA LYS A 156 -0.15 6.02 9.86
C LYS A 156 0.85 7.06 9.37
N LYS A 157 2.05 7.11 9.95
CA LYS A 157 3.10 8.05 9.48
C LYS A 157 3.52 7.73 8.05
N ILE A 158 3.73 6.44 7.76
CA ILE A 158 4.16 5.98 6.44
C ILE A 158 3.07 6.23 5.38
N LEU A 159 1.81 6.02 5.76
CA LEU A 159 0.66 6.18 4.86
C LEU A 159 0.05 7.57 4.88
N LEU A 160 0.62 8.52 5.61
CA LEU A 160 0.12 9.90 5.68
C LEU A 160 -0.11 10.51 4.28
N PRO A 161 0.81 10.35 3.29
CA PRO A 161 0.57 10.87 1.95
C PRO A 161 -0.66 10.24 1.26
N LEU A 162 -0.98 8.96 1.54
CA LEU A 162 -2.18 8.32 0.99
C LEU A 162 -3.45 8.82 1.68
N PHE A 163 -3.41 9.05 3.00
CA PHE A 163 -4.51 9.70 3.71
C PHE A 163 -4.79 11.10 3.14
N GLU A 164 -3.76 11.89 2.88
CA GLU A 164 -3.91 13.21 2.26
C GLU A 164 -4.52 13.14 0.85
N LEU A 165 -4.21 12.09 0.08
CA LEU A 165 -4.81 11.86 -1.24
C LEU A 165 -6.29 11.49 -1.13
N LEU A 166 -6.67 10.63 -0.16
CA LEU A 166 -8.07 10.32 0.13
C LEU A 166 -8.82 11.58 0.57
N ASP A 167 -8.24 12.40 1.43
CA ASP A 167 -8.85 13.66 1.87
C ASP A 167 -9.07 14.62 0.70
N LYS A 168 -8.06 14.78 -0.18
CA LYS A 168 -8.19 15.60 -1.40
C LYS A 168 -9.26 15.09 -2.35
N PHE A 169 -9.37 13.77 -2.52
CA PHE A 169 -10.43 13.17 -3.32
C PHE A 169 -11.81 13.53 -2.74
N TYR A 170 -12.00 13.32 -1.44
CA TYR A 170 -13.29 13.59 -0.77
C TYR A 170 -13.61 15.06 -0.51
N GLN A 171 -12.69 15.99 -0.76
CA GLN A 171 -13.00 17.42 -0.76
C GLN A 171 -13.89 17.84 -1.94
N THR A 172 -13.90 17.06 -3.03
CA THR A 172 -14.64 17.40 -4.26
C THR A 172 -15.52 16.28 -4.78
N HIS A 173 -15.32 15.04 -4.31
CA HIS A 173 -16.12 13.87 -4.67
C HIS A 173 -17.18 13.58 -3.61
N GLU A 174 -18.44 13.55 -4.02
CA GLU A 174 -19.57 13.24 -3.14
C GLU A 174 -19.99 11.77 -3.25
N CYS A 175 -20.11 11.11 -2.10
CA CYS A 175 -20.66 9.78 -1.98
C CYS A 175 -21.23 9.59 -0.56
N THR A 176 -21.89 8.45 -0.33
CA THR A 176 -22.40 8.11 1.01
C THR A 176 -21.28 7.67 1.94
N GLU A 177 -21.45 7.83 3.26
CA GLU A 177 -20.47 7.34 4.25
C GLU A 177 -20.16 5.85 4.12
N ASP A 178 -21.14 5.07 3.67
CA ASP A 178 -21.00 3.64 3.42
C ASP A 178 -20.08 3.32 2.25
N GLN A 179 -20.06 4.16 1.21
CA GLN A 179 -19.22 4.00 0.02
C GLN A 179 -17.79 4.46 0.27
N LYS A 180 -17.60 5.52 1.07
CA LYS A 180 -16.30 6.16 1.31
C LYS A 180 -15.20 5.14 1.59
N LEU A 181 -14.06 5.34 0.96
CA LEU A 181 -12.88 4.54 1.19
C LEU A 181 -12.18 4.97 2.48
N ASP A 182 -11.62 4.00 3.19
CA ASP A 182 -10.75 4.20 4.33
C ASP A 182 -9.55 3.24 4.30
N ILE A 183 -8.58 3.50 5.16
CA ILE A 183 -7.43 2.62 5.38
C ILE A 183 -7.56 1.99 6.75
N LEU A 184 -7.89 0.71 6.79
CA LEU A 184 -7.82 -0.10 7.99
C LEU A 184 -6.35 -0.37 8.35
N ILE A 185 -6.02 -0.26 9.64
CA ILE A 185 -4.72 -0.64 10.18
C ILE A 185 -4.94 -1.54 11.40
N GLU A 186 -5.13 -2.83 11.16
CA GLU A 186 -5.42 -3.86 12.18
C GLU A 186 -4.73 -5.18 11.84
N GLY A 187 -3.42 -5.29 12.12
CA GLY A 187 -2.59 -6.43 11.75
C GLY A 187 -2.31 -6.56 10.24
N ILE A 188 -3.29 -6.20 9.41
CA ILE A 188 -3.19 -5.88 7.99
C ILE A 188 -3.40 -4.38 7.79
N ILE A 189 -2.91 -3.89 6.65
CA ILE A 189 -3.13 -2.51 6.22
C ILE A 189 -3.91 -2.58 4.92
N ARG A 190 -5.14 -2.07 4.91
CA ARG A 190 -6.08 -2.30 3.81
C ARG A 190 -6.83 -1.03 3.41
N LEU A 191 -6.81 -0.70 2.12
CA LEU A 191 -7.76 0.23 1.50
C LEU A 191 -9.05 -0.52 1.18
N ARG A 192 -10.20 0.00 1.61
CA ARG A 192 -11.54 -0.61 1.40
C ARG A 192 -12.64 0.42 1.55
N SER A 193 -13.89 0.06 1.21
CA SER A 193 -15.07 0.87 1.56
C SER A 193 -15.42 0.71 3.05
N ARG A 194 -15.79 1.79 3.74
CA ARG A 194 -16.21 1.79 5.15
C ARG A 194 -17.39 0.87 5.42
N GLY A 195 -18.30 0.76 4.46
CA GLY A 195 -19.49 -0.08 4.51
C GLY A 195 -19.26 -1.58 4.34
N TRP A 196 -18.02 -2.03 4.12
CA TRP A 196 -17.74 -3.43 3.78
C TRP A 196 -18.27 -4.42 4.85
N GLU A 197 -18.20 -4.11 6.15
CA GLU A 197 -18.69 -4.99 7.23
C GLU A 197 -20.20 -5.22 7.16
N MET A 198 -20.93 -4.22 6.67
CA MET A 198 -22.38 -4.25 6.54
C MET A 198 -22.83 -5.22 5.44
N GLN A 199 -21.93 -5.63 4.53
CA GLN A 199 -22.28 -6.62 3.52
C GLN A 199 -22.74 -7.96 4.10
N ASN A 200 -22.27 -8.33 5.29
CA ASN A 200 -22.69 -9.58 5.93
C ASN A 200 -24.10 -9.51 6.53
N GLN A 201 -24.65 -8.30 6.67
CA GLN A 201 -25.98 -8.05 7.26
C GLN A 201 -27.04 -7.76 6.20
N ARG A 202 -26.61 -7.53 4.95
CA ARG A 202 -27.47 -7.20 3.81
C ARG A 202 -28.06 -8.44 3.16
N SER A 203 -29.26 -8.29 2.59
CA SER A 203 -29.85 -9.28 1.69
C SER A 203 -29.01 -9.45 0.42
N GLY A 204 -29.26 -10.52 -0.35
CA GLY A 204 -28.52 -10.79 -1.59
C GLY A 204 -28.58 -9.64 -2.61
N ASP A 205 -29.76 -9.04 -2.78
CA ASP A 205 -29.96 -7.92 -3.71
C ASP A 205 -29.25 -6.65 -3.23
N GLU A 206 -29.35 -6.34 -1.93
CA GLU A 206 -28.63 -5.21 -1.32
C GLU A 206 -27.12 -5.41 -1.43
N ARG A 207 -26.60 -6.62 -1.20
CA ARG A 207 -25.17 -6.91 -1.34
C ARG A 207 -24.67 -6.62 -2.75
N ASN A 208 -25.42 -7.03 -3.77
CA ASN A 208 -25.10 -6.79 -5.16
C ASN A 208 -25.13 -5.29 -5.51
N ILE A 209 -26.12 -4.55 -5.00
CA ILE A 209 -26.21 -3.09 -5.18
C ILE A 209 -24.98 -2.42 -4.55
N HIS A 210 -24.67 -2.73 -3.29
CA HIS A 210 -23.54 -2.11 -2.59
C HIS A 210 -22.19 -2.51 -3.18
N LEU A 211 -22.00 -3.75 -3.63
CA LEU A 211 -20.77 -4.15 -4.31
C LEU A 211 -20.51 -3.27 -5.55
N LYS A 212 -21.54 -3.03 -6.38
CA LYS A 212 -21.42 -2.16 -7.55
C LYS A 212 -21.06 -0.72 -7.16
N LEU A 213 -21.65 -0.22 -6.07
CA LEU A 213 -21.36 1.12 -5.56
C LEU A 213 -19.92 1.22 -5.05
N TYR A 214 -19.41 0.20 -4.35
CA TYR A 214 -18.04 0.17 -3.85
C TYR A 214 -17.01 0.04 -4.98
N VAL A 215 -17.29 -0.79 -5.99
CA VAL A 215 -16.46 -0.88 -7.19
C VAL A 215 -16.42 0.45 -7.93
N ALA A 216 -17.58 1.12 -8.09
CA ALA A 216 -17.63 2.44 -8.72
C ALA A 216 -16.80 3.48 -7.94
N GLU A 217 -16.86 3.45 -6.61
CA GLU A 217 -16.10 4.35 -5.76
C GLU A 217 -14.58 4.10 -5.85
N MET A 218 -14.14 2.84 -5.81
CA MET A 218 -12.74 2.47 -6.02
C MET A 218 -12.22 2.93 -7.38
N ASN A 219 -13.04 2.80 -8.43
CA ASN A 219 -12.69 3.24 -9.78
C ASN A 219 -12.61 4.77 -9.88
N ALA A 220 -13.51 5.49 -9.21
CA ALA A 220 -13.46 6.96 -9.14
C ALA A 220 -12.17 7.43 -8.45
N PHE A 221 -11.80 6.81 -7.32
CA PHE A 221 -10.55 7.10 -6.64
C PHE A 221 -9.32 6.74 -7.49
N THR A 222 -9.36 5.60 -8.19
CA THR A 222 -8.32 5.19 -9.14
C THR A 222 -8.09 6.22 -10.22
N LYS A 223 -9.17 6.74 -10.81
CA LYS A 223 -9.07 7.81 -11.80
C LYS A 223 -8.43 9.06 -11.21
N PHE A 224 -8.84 9.47 -10.01
CA PHE A 224 -8.22 10.60 -9.30
C PHE A 224 -6.71 10.40 -9.10
N LEU A 225 -6.28 9.21 -8.65
CA LEU A 225 -4.86 8.89 -8.47
C LEU A 225 -4.08 8.91 -9.78
N LYS A 226 -4.67 8.39 -10.87
CA LYS A 226 -4.06 8.42 -12.21
C LYS A 226 -3.84 9.86 -12.68
N ASP A 227 -4.87 10.68 -12.57
CA ASP A 227 -4.80 12.09 -12.94
C ASP A 227 -3.73 12.81 -12.09
N TYR A 228 -3.70 12.55 -10.77
CA TYR A 228 -2.68 13.07 -9.86
C TYR A 228 -1.25 12.66 -10.28
N PHE A 229 -1.04 11.37 -10.57
CA PHE A 229 0.25 10.86 -11.04
C PHE A 229 0.70 11.56 -12.32
N PHE A 230 -0.14 11.65 -13.35
CA PHE A 230 0.24 12.28 -14.63
C PHE A 230 0.36 13.81 -14.55
N GLN A 231 -0.32 14.48 -13.63
CA GLN A 231 -0.28 15.95 -13.49
C GLN A 231 0.94 16.49 -12.73
N GLN A 232 1.58 15.72 -11.84
CA GLN A 232 2.76 16.18 -11.08
C GLN A 232 3.93 16.71 -11.96
N THR A 233 3.94 16.40 -13.25
CA THR A 233 4.97 16.84 -14.23
C THR A 233 4.82 18.29 -14.65
N ALA A 234 3.61 18.88 -14.57
CA ALA A 234 3.38 20.25 -14.98
C ALA A 234 3.94 21.29 -13.99
N SER A 235 4.05 20.92 -12.70
CA SER A 235 4.51 21.85 -11.65
C SER A 235 6.02 21.91 -11.49
N ASN A 236 6.74 20.81 -11.75
CA ASN A 236 8.21 20.80 -11.62
C ASN A 236 8.92 21.42 -12.84
N SER A 237 8.28 21.38 -14.01
CA SER A 237 8.79 22.05 -15.23
C SER A 237 8.76 23.58 -15.14
N LEU A 238 7.91 24.19 -14.31
CA LEU A 238 7.80 25.65 -14.20
C LEU A 238 8.77 26.27 -13.18
N MET A 239 9.34 25.47 -12.27
CA MET A 239 10.36 25.94 -11.30
C MET A 239 11.77 25.95 -11.91
N GLU A 240 12.06 25.09 -12.88
CA GLU A 240 13.41 24.98 -13.48
C GLU A 240 13.73 26.12 -14.48
N TYR A 241 12.73 26.86 -14.96
CA TYR A 241 12.92 28.03 -15.84
C TYR A 241 12.97 29.38 -15.09
N ALA A 242 12.79 29.40 -13.78
CA ALA A 242 12.75 30.65 -13.01
C ALA A 242 14.13 31.12 -12.48
N GLU A 243 15.21 30.33 -12.67
CA GLU A 243 16.55 30.62 -12.13
C GLU A 243 17.61 31.01 -13.17
N HIS A 244 17.22 31.56 -14.32
CA HIS A 244 18.17 32.24 -15.21
C HIS A 244 17.98 33.75 -15.19
N PRO A 245 18.68 34.48 -14.28
CA PRO A 245 18.77 35.92 -14.41
C PRO A 245 19.55 36.23 -15.69
N ILE A 246 18.87 36.88 -16.62
CA ILE A 246 19.49 37.50 -17.80
C ILE A 246 20.47 38.55 -17.28
N SER A 247 21.77 38.23 -17.24
CA SER A 247 22.82 39.22 -17.04
C SER A 247 23.02 39.97 -18.35
N GLN A 248 22.74 41.27 -18.30
CA GLN A 248 23.14 42.27 -19.31
C GLN A 248 24.65 42.48 -19.31
#